data_AF-A0A929XV51-F1
#
_entry.id   AF-A0A929XV51-F1
#
_cell.length_a   1.000
_cell.length_b   1.000
_cell.length_c   1.000
_cell.angle_alpha   90.00
_cell.angle_beta   90.00
_cell.angle_gamma   90.00
#
_symmetry.space_group_name_H-M   'P 1'
#
loop_
_entity.id
_entity.type
_entity.pdbx_description
1 polymer ?
#
loop_
_entity_poly.entity_id
_entity_poly.type
_entity_poly.pdbx_seq_one_letter_code
_entity_poly.pdbx_strand_id
1 'polypeptide(L)'
;MGMFRSPYDRGGVLSAEAQQERKKIYQDARAEEVRKREKLQLFLLYLAEIPVMLLPGFLAGAAVSHTALLLFPYTLEVICVVTSGISLFQYGRLGKEIHGMTYKSVMLSLQMRVMLSLLGGGTFLVLQCIWMILHRRNLTGAEGAVLLAQLIFTGVSTCFAKKVKQTVRNWTL
;
A
#
# COMPACT_ATOMS: atom_id res chain seq x y z
N MET A 1 12.79 10.79 -18.67
CA MET A 1 13.51 9.59 -18.19
C MET A 1 14.54 10.05 -17.16
N GLY A 2 14.28 9.88 -15.85
CA GLY A 2 15.22 10.27 -14.80
C GLY A 2 16.16 9.10 -14.48
N MET A 3 17.45 9.23 -14.81
CA MET A 3 18.47 8.28 -14.35
C MET A 3 18.51 8.27 -12.82
N PHE A 4 18.53 7.07 -12.24
CA PHE A 4 18.75 6.87 -10.81
C PHE A 4 20.14 7.43 -10.45
N ARG A 5 20.20 8.66 -9.93
CA ARG A 5 21.45 9.25 -9.46
C ARG A 5 21.74 8.71 -8.07
N SER A 6 22.93 8.13 -7.92
CA SER A 6 23.46 7.73 -6.61
C SER A 6 23.37 8.91 -5.64
N PRO A 7 22.90 8.71 -4.39
CA PRO A 7 22.88 9.76 -3.38
C PRO A 7 24.29 10.17 -2.90
N TYR A 8 25.32 9.50 -3.41
CA TYR A 8 26.73 9.76 -3.14
C TYR A 8 27.44 10.19 -4.42
N ASP A 9 28.26 11.24 -4.30
CA ASP A 9 29.22 11.64 -5.32
C ASP A 9 30.37 10.62 -5.41
N ARG A 10 31.21 10.77 -6.45
CA ARG A 10 32.35 9.85 -6.76
C ARG A 10 33.39 9.69 -5.63
N GLY A 11 33.26 10.41 -4.52
CA GLY A 11 34.09 10.31 -3.32
C GLY A 11 33.38 9.76 -2.07
N GLY A 12 32.18 9.19 -2.18
CA GLY A 12 31.43 8.66 -1.03
C GLY A 12 30.79 9.73 -0.13
N VAL A 13 30.91 11.01 -0.50
CA VAL A 13 30.23 12.14 0.15
C VAL A 13 28.81 12.24 -0.41
N LEU A 14 27.83 12.52 0.46
CA LEU A 14 26.44 12.77 0.04
C LEU A 14 26.41 13.90 -0.99
N SER A 15 25.71 13.66 -2.10
CA SER A 15 25.52 14.67 -3.13
C SER A 15 24.85 15.92 -2.55
N ALA A 16 25.12 17.09 -3.14
CA ALA A 16 24.53 18.35 -2.69
C ALA A 16 22.99 18.30 -2.68
N GLU A 17 22.39 17.58 -3.62
CA GLU A 17 20.94 17.30 -3.68
C GLU A 17 20.47 16.51 -2.45
N ALA A 18 21.18 15.44 -2.06
CA ALA A 18 20.84 14.64 -0.88
C ALA A 18 21.05 15.40 0.44
N GLN A 19 22.03 16.30 0.49
CA GLN A 19 22.22 17.20 1.65
C GLN A 19 21.11 18.25 1.76
N GLN A 20 20.68 18.87 0.66
CA GLN A 20 19.54 19.79 0.66
C GLN A 20 18.25 19.09 1.05
N GLU A 21 18.07 17.84 0.65
CA GLU A 21 16.88 17.08 0.99
C GLU A 21 16.80 16.71 2.48
N ARG A 22 17.94 16.46 3.12
CA ARG A 22 18.02 16.28 4.59
C ARG A 22 17.66 17.54 5.38
N LYS A 23 17.89 18.72 4.79
CA LYS A 23 17.57 20.01 5.42
C LYS A 23 16.09 20.37 5.34
N LYS A 24 15.31 19.71 4.49
CA LYS A 24 13.86 19.93 4.35
C LYS A 24 13.14 19.51 5.64
N ILE A 25 12.26 20.37 6.15
CA ILE A 25 11.39 20.08 7.29
C ILE A 25 9.96 20.12 6.77
N TYR A 26 9.29 18.97 6.78
CA TYR A 26 7.88 18.93 6.44
C TYR A 26 7.06 19.13 7.71
N GLN A 27 6.08 20.03 7.64
CA GLN A 27 5.16 20.32 8.73
C GLN A 27 3.75 19.87 8.35
N ASP A 28 3.07 19.21 9.27
CA ASP A 28 1.64 18.91 9.12
C ASP A 28 0.84 20.16 9.49
N ALA A 29 0.11 20.73 8.53
CA ALA A 29 -0.64 21.97 8.68
C ALA A 29 -1.87 21.85 9.61
N ARG A 30 -2.25 20.62 9.98
CA ARG A 30 -3.47 20.35 10.74
C ARG A 30 -3.27 20.48 12.26
N ALA A 31 -4.34 20.84 12.95
CA ALA A 31 -4.41 20.81 14.42
C ALA A 31 -4.17 19.39 14.98
N GLU A 32 -3.64 19.30 16.19
CA GLU A 32 -3.26 18.02 16.81
C GLU A 32 -4.43 17.02 16.92
N GLU A 33 -5.62 17.48 17.29
CA GLU A 33 -6.82 16.64 17.40
C GLU A 33 -7.21 16.03 16.06
N VAL A 34 -7.15 16.83 14.99
CA VAL A 34 -7.42 16.38 13.62
C VAL A 34 -6.38 15.33 13.21
N ARG A 35 -5.09 15.56 13.51
CA ARG A 35 -4.01 14.59 13.21
C ARG A 35 -4.19 13.27 13.94
N LYS A 36 -4.55 13.30 15.23
CA LYS A 36 -4.83 12.08 16.02
C LYS A 36 -6.02 11.30 15.44
N ARG A 37 -7.11 12.00 15.11
CA ARG A 37 -8.29 11.38 14.49
C ARG A 37 -7.98 10.76 13.14
N GLU A 38 -7.20 11.44 12.31
CA GLU A 38 -6.83 10.93 10.99
C GLU A 38 -5.87 9.74 11.05
N LYS A 39 -4.90 9.76 11.98
CA LYS A 39 -4.05 8.59 12.26
C LYS A 39 -4.88 7.38 12.65
N LEU A 40 -5.87 7.55 13.53
CA LEU A 40 -6.78 6.48 13.93
C LEU A 40 -7.60 5.98 12.73
N GLN A 41 -8.16 6.88 11.91
CA GLN A 41 -8.91 6.49 10.71
C GLN A 41 -8.06 5.67 9.73
N LEU A 42 -6.82 6.08 9.46
CA LEU A 42 -5.90 5.31 8.62
C LEU A 42 -5.60 3.94 9.22
N PHE A 43 -5.41 3.86 10.54
CA PHE A 43 -5.17 2.59 11.22
C PHE A 43 -6.38 1.64 11.13
N LEU A 44 -7.59 2.15 11.31
CA LEU A 44 -8.82 1.36 11.18
C LEU A 44 -9.04 0.86 9.74
N LEU A 45 -8.78 1.71 8.73
CA LEU A 45 -8.86 1.31 7.32
C LEU A 45 -7.85 0.20 6.99
N TYR A 46 -6.62 0.32 7.49
CA TYR A 46 -5.60 -0.71 7.34
C TYR A 46 -6.01 -2.03 8.01
N LEU A 47 -6.53 -1.98 9.24
CA LEU A 47 -7.01 -3.19 9.93
C LEU A 47 -8.14 -3.89 9.16
N ALA A 48 -8.99 -3.12 8.45
CA ALA A 48 -10.04 -3.68 7.60
C ALA A 48 -9.50 -4.37 6.34
N GLU A 49 -8.29 -4.01 5.85
CA GLU A 49 -7.66 -4.69 4.71
C GLU A 49 -7.18 -6.11 5.07
N ILE A 50 -6.66 -6.31 6.29
CA ILE A 50 -6.02 -7.55 6.74
C ILE A 50 -6.88 -8.80 6.54
N PRO A 51 -8.13 -8.89 7.08
CA PRO A 51 -8.91 -10.11 6.97
C PRO A 51 -9.24 -10.43 5.51
N VAL A 52 -9.49 -9.41 4.69
CA VAL A 52 -9.93 -9.58 3.32
C VAL A 52 -8.78 -10.01 2.41
N MET A 53 -7.59 -9.43 2.63
CA MET A 53 -6.36 -9.83 1.95
C MET A 53 -5.94 -11.27 2.28
N LEU A 54 -6.20 -11.76 3.50
CA LEU A 54 -5.81 -13.11 3.92
C LEU A 54 -6.73 -14.22 3.38
N LEU A 55 -8.01 -13.92 3.18
CA LEU A 55 -9.03 -14.90 2.79
C LEU A 55 -8.66 -15.77 1.59
N PRO A 56 -8.11 -15.23 0.47
CA PRO A 56 -7.73 -16.04 -0.67
C PRO A 56 -6.66 -17.10 -0.35
N GLY A 57 -5.76 -16.83 0.59
CA GLY A 57 -4.70 -17.77 1.00
C GLY A 57 -5.17 -18.92 1.88
N PHE A 58 -6.32 -18.81 2.54
CA PHE A 58 -6.89 -19.86 3.40
C PHE A 58 -7.84 -20.80 2.65
N LEU A 59 -8.24 -20.45 1.43
CA LEU A 59 -9.16 -21.25 0.61
C LEU A 59 -8.38 -22.19 -0.31
N ALA A 60 -8.02 -23.36 0.22
CA ALA A 60 -7.22 -24.38 -0.48
C ALA A 60 -7.81 -24.84 -1.84
N GLY A 61 -9.12 -24.68 -2.05
CA GLY A 61 -9.82 -25.02 -3.30
C GLY A 61 -10.20 -23.84 -4.18
N ALA A 62 -9.58 -22.67 -3.99
CA ALA A 62 -9.76 -21.50 -4.86
C ALA A 62 -8.61 -21.37 -5.87
N ALA A 63 -8.86 -20.72 -7.01
CA ALA A 63 -7.99 -20.72 -8.20
C ALA A 63 -6.58 -20.20 -7.93
N VAL A 64 -6.42 -19.40 -6.86
CA VAL A 64 -5.14 -18.93 -6.33
C VAL A 64 -4.21 -20.08 -5.98
N SER A 65 -4.73 -21.20 -5.44
CA SER A 65 -3.93 -22.38 -5.08
C SER A 65 -3.53 -23.22 -6.29
N HIS A 66 -4.23 -23.05 -7.42
CA HIS A 66 -4.10 -23.89 -8.61
C HIS A 66 -3.28 -23.24 -9.73
N THR A 67 -3.08 -21.91 -9.72
CA THR A 67 -2.49 -21.19 -10.85
C THR A 67 -1.42 -20.18 -10.44
N ALA A 68 -0.18 -20.37 -10.91
CA ALA A 68 0.94 -19.45 -10.67
C ALA A 68 0.66 -18.01 -11.14
N LEU A 69 -0.16 -17.84 -12.18
CA LEU A 69 -0.58 -16.53 -12.70
C LEU A 69 -1.42 -15.72 -11.70
N LEU A 70 -2.19 -16.37 -10.84
CA LEU A 70 -2.99 -15.74 -9.79
C LEU A 70 -2.18 -15.53 -8.51
N LEU A 71 -1.24 -16.44 -8.24
CA LEU A 71 -0.37 -16.38 -7.07
C LEU A 71 0.54 -15.15 -7.08
N PHE A 72 1.09 -14.77 -8.24
CA PHE A 72 1.99 -13.62 -8.34
C PHE A 72 1.36 -12.28 -7.92
N PRO A 73 0.24 -11.82 -8.52
CA PRO A 73 -0.38 -10.56 -8.13
C PRO A 73 -0.96 -10.60 -6.71
N TYR A 74 -1.45 -11.77 -6.25
CA TYR A 74 -1.87 -11.98 -4.86
C TYR A 74 -0.70 -11.81 -3.88
N THR A 75 0.45 -12.41 -4.17
CA THR A 75 1.64 -12.29 -3.31
C THR A 75 2.16 -10.85 -3.27
N LEU A 76 2.14 -10.15 -4.41
CA LEU A 76 2.51 -8.74 -4.48
C LEU A 76 1.58 -7.88 -3.60
N GLU A 77 0.27 -8.12 -3.67
CA GLU A 77 -0.73 -7.46 -2.81
C GLU A 77 -0.39 -7.68 -1.33
N VAL A 78 -0.18 -8.94 -0.93
CA VAL A 78 0.12 -9.31 0.46
C VAL A 78 1.38 -8.60 0.97
N ILE A 79 2.46 -8.64 0.20
CA ILE A 79 3.73 -7.98 0.56
C ILE A 79 3.51 -6.47 0.70
N CYS A 80 2.75 -5.85 -0.21
CA CYS A 80 2.48 -4.42 -0.17
C CYS A 80 1.65 -4.02 1.05
N VAL A 81 0.63 -4.80 1.41
CA VAL A 81 -0.19 -4.55 2.61
C VAL A 81 0.63 -4.73 3.89
N VAL A 82 1.38 -5.82 4.02
CA VAL A 82 2.24 -6.06 5.21
C VAL A 82 3.26 -4.94 5.37
N THR A 83 3.96 -4.57 4.31
CA THR A 83 4.96 -3.50 4.36
C THR A 83 4.32 -2.12 4.55
N SER A 84 3.08 -1.89 4.12
CA SER A 84 2.32 -0.68 4.43
C SER A 84 2.03 -0.55 5.93
N GLY A 85 1.75 -1.67 6.61
CA GLY A 85 1.58 -1.70 8.07
C GLY A 85 2.80 -1.19 8.83
N ILE A 86 4.01 -1.55 8.39
CA ILE A 86 5.26 -1.06 8.99
C ILE A 86 5.37 0.46 8.87
N SER A 87 5.15 1.01 7.67
CA SER A 87 5.18 2.46 7.45
C SER A 87 4.07 3.18 8.21
N LEU A 88 2.89 2.57 8.34
CA LEU A 88 1.77 3.13 9.08
C LEU A 88 2.04 3.18 10.59
N PHE A 89 2.68 2.13 11.13
CA PHE A 89 3.10 2.12 12.53
C PHE A 89 4.14 3.21 12.80
N GLN A 90 5.13 3.37 11.90
CA GLN A 90 6.11 4.46 11.99
C GLN A 90 5.42 5.82 11.92
N TYR A 91 4.46 6.01 11.01
CA TYR A 91 3.66 7.24 10.91
C TYR A 91 2.92 7.58 12.20
N GLY A 92 2.36 6.58 12.89
CA GLY A 92 1.70 6.75 14.17
C GLY A 92 2.57 7.48 15.19
N ARG A 93 3.88 7.23 15.17
CA ARG A 93 4.88 7.80 16.08
C ARG A 93 5.46 9.15 15.63
N LEU A 94 5.14 9.61 14.42
CA LEU A 94 5.66 10.89 13.90
C LEU A 94 4.97 12.09 14.58
N GLY A 95 5.77 13.12 14.85
CA GLY A 95 5.31 14.39 15.41
C GLY A 95 4.68 15.34 14.38
N LYS A 96 4.63 16.64 14.70
CA LYS A 96 4.14 17.70 13.79
C LYS A 96 5.12 18.04 12.68
N GLU A 97 6.40 17.91 12.97
CA GLU A 97 7.48 18.27 12.08
C GLU A 97 8.37 17.05 11.90
N ILE A 98 8.72 16.77 10.65
CA ILE A 98 9.59 15.65 10.30
C ILE A 98 10.59 16.08 9.23
N HIS A 99 11.80 15.53 9.31
CA HIS A 99 12.82 15.75 8.29
C HIS A 99 12.43 15.10 6.96
N GLY A 100 12.92 15.67 5.85
CA GLY A 100 12.60 15.21 4.50
C GLY A 100 12.91 13.75 4.24
N MET A 101 14.00 13.22 4.80
CA MET A 101 14.33 11.79 4.72
C MET A 101 13.26 10.92 5.38
N THR A 102 12.77 11.30 6.56
CA THR A 102 11.71 10.59 7.27
C THR A 102 10.38 10.70 6.53
N TYR A 103 10.09 11.86 5.95
CA TYR A 103 8.92 12.04 5.10
C TYR A 103 8.95 11.09 3.90
N LYS A 104 10.08 11.01 3.17
CA LYS A 104 10.21 10.07 2.04
C LYS A 104 10.13 8.62 2.48
N SER A 105 10.84 8.24 3.53
CA SER A 105 10.93 6.84 3.97
C SER A 105 9.61 6.32 4.54
N VAL A 106 8.77 7.19 5.12
CA VAL A 106 7.51 6.79 5.75
C VAL A 106 6.29 7.16 4.91
N MET A 107 6.10 8.44 4.55
CA MET A 107 4.89 8.91 3.86
C MET A 107 4.87 8.53 2.38
N LEU A 108 5.95 8.82 1.64
CA LEU A 108 5.99 8.48 0.22
C LEU A 108 6.06 6.96 0.02
N SER A 109 6.80 6.23 0.86
CA SER A 109 6.84 4.77 0.80
C SER A 109 5.47 4.15 1.06
N LEU A 110 4.71 4.65 2.05
CA LEU A 110 3.34 4.21 2.34
C LEU A 110 2.45 4.45 1.13
N GLN A 111 2.46 5.67 0.58
CA GLN A 111 1.66 6.00 -0.61
C GLN A 111 1.99 5.07 -1.79
N MET A 112 3.27 4.84 -2.06
CA MET A 112 3.69 3.96 -3.16
C MET A 112 3.25 2.52 -2.95
N ARG A 113 3.41 1.97 -1.74
CA ARG A 113 3.00 0.60 -1.41
C ARG A 113 1.49 0.41 -1.53
N VAL A 114 0.69 1.39 -1.11
CA VAL A 114 -0.77 1.35 -1.26
C VAL A 114 -1.21 1.43 -2.74
N MET A 115 -0.49 2.18 -3.57
CA MET A 115 -0.76 2.18 -5.01
C MET A 115 -0.37 0.84 -5.66
N LEU A 116 0.72 0.23 -5.20
CA LEU A 116 1.16 -1.08 -5.67
C LEU A 116 0.22 -2.21 -5.21
N SER A 117 -0.34 -2.15 -3.98
CA SER A 117 -1.35 -3.11 -3.53
C SER A 117 -2.62 -3.01 -4.36
N LEU A 118 -3.06 -1.80 -4.72
CA LEU A 118 -4.20 -1.61 -5.63
C LEU A 118 -3.92 -2.15 -7.03
N LEU A 119 -2.71 -1.97 -7.55
CA LEU A 119 -2.33 -2.52 -8.86
C LEU A 119 -2.26 -4.05 -8.83
N GLY A 120 -1.64 -4.62 -7.80
CA GLY A 120 -1.60 -6.06 -7.56
C GLY A 120 -3.00 -6.64 -7.43
N GLY A 121 -3.82 -6.05 -6.56
CA GLY A 121 -5.17 -6.52 -6.31
C GLY A 121 -6.14 -6.34 -7.49
N GLY A 122 -6.02 -5.25 -8.24
CA GLY A 122 -6.77 -5.05 -9.47
C GLY A 122 -6.37 -6.06 -10.56
N THR A 123 -5.07 -6.34 -10.70
CA THR A 123 -4.58 -7.36 -11.63
C THR A 123 -5.08 -8.75 -11.22
N PHE A 124 -5.02 -9.06 -9.92
CA PHE A 124 -5.52 -10.32 -9.39
C PHE A 124 -7.03 -10.48 -9.65
N LEU A 125 -7.84 -9.44 -9.40
CA LEU A 125 -9.28 -9.44 -9.70
C LEU A 125 -9.56 -9.76 -11.19
N VAL A 126 -8.86 -9.09 -12.10
CA VAL A 126 -9.05 -9.29 -13.55
C VAL A 126 -8.68 -10.71 -13.96
N LEU A 127 -7.52 -11.21 -13.51
CA LEU A 127 -7.09 -12.57 -13.82
C LEU A 127 -8.02 -13.61 -13.22
N GLN A 128 -8.54 -13.40 -12.01
CA GLN A 128 -9.53 -14.26 -11.38
C GLN A 128 -10.81 -14.34 -12.22
N CYS A 129 -11.32 -13.20 -12.70
CA CYS A 129 -12.47 -13.15 -13.60
C CYS A 129 -12.21 -13.91 -14.92
N ILE A 130 -11.04 -13.69 -15.56
CA ILE A 130 -10.66 -14.39 -16.78
C ILE A 130 -10.63 -15.91 -16.54
N TRP A 131 -10.00 -16.34 -15.45
CA TRP A 131 -9.89 -17.75 -15.10
C TRP A 131 -11.28 -18.38 -14.91
N MET A 132 -12.17 -17.70 -14.18
CA MET A 132 -13.53 -18.17 -13.92
C MET A 132 -14.38 -18.28 -15.21
N ILE A 133 -14.21 -17.36 -16.16
CA ILE A 133 -14.88 -17.41 -17.48
C ILE A 133 -14.41 -18.62 -18.28
N LEU A 134 -13.09 -18.84 -18.33
CA LEU A 134 -12.49 -19.96 -19.07
C LEU A 134 -12.87 -21.32 -18.47
N HIS A 135 -12.99 -21.41 -17.14
CA HIS A 135 -13.26 -22.66 -16.42
C HIS A 135 -14.67 -22.72 -15.82
N ARG A 136 -15.65 -22.08 -16.49
CA ARG A 136 -17.05 -21.95 -16.02
C ARG A 136 -17.75 -23.24 -15.58
N ARG A 137 -17.30 -24.41 -16.06
CA ARG A 137 -17.87 -25.73 -15.72
C ARG A 137 -17.35 -26.30 -14.40
N ASN A 138 -16.22 -25.80 -13.89
CA ASN A 138 -15.53 -26.30 -12.70
C ASN A 138 -15.51 -25.26 -11.57
N LEU A 139 -16.40 -24.26 -11.62
CA LEU A 139 -16.46 -23.21 -10.61
C LEU A 139 -16.91 -23.78 -9.27
N THR A 140 -16.13 -23.50 -8.22
CA THR A 140 -16.50 -23.83 -6.84
C THR A 140 -17.03 -22.59 -6.13
N GLY A 141 -17.79 -22.79 -5.05
CA GLY A 141 -18.22 -21.67 -4.18
C GLY A 141 -17.04 -20.90 -3.59
N ALA A 142 -15.87 -21.54 -3.44
CA ALA A 142 -14.64 -20.91 -2.97
C ALA A 142 -14.13 -19.84 -3.95
N GLU A 143 -14.26 -20.05 -5.26
CA GLU A 143 -13.90 -19.04 -6.27
C GLU A 143 -14.75 -17.77 -6.14
N GLY A 144 -16.05 -17.96 -5.91
CA GLY A 144 -16.98 -16.85 -5.66
C GLY A 144 -16.64 -16.09 -4.39
N ALA A 145 -16.26 -16.81 -3.32
CA ALA A 145 -15.81 -16.19 -2.07
C ALA A 145 -14.51 -15.39 -2.25
N VAL A 146 -13.53 -15.91 -3.00
CA VAL A 146 -12.29 -15.19 -3.34
C VAL A 146 -12.59 -13.94 -4.16
N LEU A 147 -13.46 -14.04 -5.17
CA LEU A 147 -13.84 -12.88 -5.98
C LEU A 147 -14.53 -11.80 -5.13
N LEU A 148 -15.44 -12.19 -4.23
CA LEU A 148 -16.10 -11.27 -3.32
C LEU A 148 -15.11 -10.61 -2.36
N ALA A 149 -14.20 -11.39 -1.78
CA ALA A 149 -13.12 -10.86 -0.96
C ALA A 149 -12.29 -9.85 -1.74
N GLN A 150 -11.91 -10.16 -2.99
CA GLN A 150 -11.12 -9.27 -3.81
C GLN A 150 -11.83 -7.96 -4.16
N LEU A 151 -13.16 -8.00 -4.38
CA LEU A 151 -13.98 -6.80 -4.57
C LEU A 151 -14.01 -5.93 -3.31
N ILE A 152 -14.21 -6.55 -2.14
CA ILE A 152 -14.19 -5.85 -0.85
C ILE A 152 -12.81 -5.24 -0.61
N PHE A 153 -11.74 -6.00 -0.83
CA PHE A 153 -10.36 -5.56 -0.68
C PHE A 153 -10.10 -4.33 -1.57
N THR A 154 -10.47 -4.41 -2.84
CA THR A 154 -10.32 -3.29 -3.79
C THR A 154 -11.07 -2.05 -3.30
N GLY A 155 -12.30 -2.21 -2.79
CA GLY A 155 -13.08 -1.11 -2.21
C GLY A 155 -12.43 -0.47 -0.99
N VAL A 156 -12.03 -1.29 0.00
CA VAL A 156 -11.37 -0.83 1.23
C VAL A 156 -10.03 -0.16 0.90
N SER A 157 -9.22 -0.78 0.04
CA SER A 157 -7.91 -0.25 -0.34
C SER A 157 -8.02 1.04 -1.16
N THR A 158 -9.08 1.21 -1.96
CA THR A 158 -9.35 2.50 -2.62
C THR A 158 -9.67 3.60 -1.61
N CYS A 159 -10.44 3.30 -0.58
CA CYS A 159 -10.72 4.24 0.51
C CYS A 159 -9.45 4.58 1.29
N PHE A 160 -8.64 3.56 1.62
CA PHE A 160 -7.34 3.75 2.28
C PHE A 160 -6.39 4.62 1.45
N ALA A 161 -6.25 4.33 0.16
CA ALA A 161 -5.44 5.09 -0.79
C ALA A 161 -5.86 6.56 -0.89
N LYS A 162 -7.17 6.82 -0.98
CA LYS A 162 -7.71 8.19 -0.97
C LYS A 162 -7.34 8.92 0.32
N LYS A 163 -7.44 8.26 1.47
CA LYS A 163 -7.10 8.83 2.77
C LYS A 163 -5.60 9.08 2.95
N VAL A 164 -4.75 8.16 2.48
CA VAL A 164 -3.29 8.35 2.44
C VAL A 164 -2.93 9.54 1.56
N LYS A 165 -3.52 9.65 0.36
CA LYS A 165 -3.30 10.79 -0.54
C LYS A 165 -3.73 12.12 0.08
N GLN A 166 -4.87 12.15 0.77
CA GLN A 166 -5.30 13.33 1.53
C GLN A 166 -4.30 13.69 2.64
N THR A 167 -3.84 12.68 3.39
CA THR A 167 -2.86 12.87 4.46
C THR A 167 -1.56 13.48 3.94
N VAL A 168 -1.01 12.94 2.84
CA VAL A 168 0.21 13.44 2.19
C VAL A 168 0.06 14.89 1.75
N ARG A 169 -1.11 15.29 1.23
CA ARG A 169 -1.38 16.69 0.80
C ARG A 169 -1.37 17.71 1.92
N ASN A 170 -1.58 17.28 3.17
CA ASN A 170 -1.60 18.18 4.33
C ASN A 170 -0.20 18.45 4.91
N TRP A 171 0.84 17.81 4.36
CA TRP A 171 2.23 18.09 4.70
C TRP A 171 2.79 19.16 3.75
N THR A 172 3.26 20.26 4.33
CA THR A 172 3.90 21.36 3.60
C THR A 172 5.40 21.39 3.89
N LEU A 173 6.18 21.83 2.89
CA LEU A 173 7.62 22.07 3.02
C LEU A 173 7.88 23.39 3.76
#